data_AF-A0A1Y0VY48-F1
#
_entry.id   AF-A0A1Y0VY48-F1
#
_cell.length_a   1.000
_cell.length_b   1.000
_cell.length_c   1.000
_cell.angle_alpha   90.00
_cell.angle_beta   90.00
_cell.angle_gamma   90.00
#
_symmetry.space_group_name_H-M   'P 1'
#
loop_
_entity.id
_entity.type
_entity.pdbx_description
1 polymer ?
#
loop_
_entity_poly.entity_id
_entity_poly.type
_entity_poly.pdbx_seq_one_letter_code
_entity_poly.pdbx_strand_id
1 'polypeptide(L)'
;MPAYGRHSDNLETTVIQLYTKGITTAEIAELIEKMYGAHYSKATVSNMTKAVNEQVQAFQQRRLASQYAAIFLDATYLPLKRDTVQKEAVHIAIGIRPDGTKEVLNYQVAPTESTGI
;
A
#
# COMPACT_ATOMS: atom_id res chain seq x y z
N MET A 1 -14.92 12.19 -33.67
CA MET A 1 -14.42 13.10 -32.61
C MET A 1 -13.41 12.32 -31.78
N PRO A 2 -12.11 12.69 -31.73
CA PRO A 2 -11.12 11.84 -31.07
C PRO A 2 -10.74 12.30 -29.64
N ALA A 3 -10.39 11.29 -28.82
CA ALA A 3 -9.44 11.25 -27.71
C ALA A 3 -9.80 11.83 -26.32
N TYR A 4 -10.69 11.15 -25.59
CA TYR A 4 -10.79 11.21 -24.13
C TYR A 4 -9.97 10.08 -23.48
N GLY A 5 -8.69 9.94 -23.84
CA GLY A 5 -8.01 8.63 -23.71
C GLY A 5 -6.57 8.58 -23.19
N ARG A 6 -5.98 9.66 -22.65
CA ARG A 6 -4.54 9.63 -22.28
C ARG A 6 -4.13 10.31 -20.99
N HIS A 7 -5.03 10.96 -20.25
CA HIS A 7 -4.65 11.71 -19.04
C HIS A 7 -4.86 10.92 -17.73
N SER A 8 -5.77 9.95 -17.69
CA SER A 8 -6.08 9.16 -16.48
C SER A 8 -4.91 8.25 -16.06
N ASP A 9 -4.28 7.55 -17.01
CA ASP A 9 -3.16 6.63 -16.76
C ASP A 9 -1.94 7.33 -16.11
N ASN A 10 -1.69 8.57 -16.53
CA ASN A 10 -0.57 9.36 -15.99
C ASN A 10 -0.86 9.81 -14.54
N LEU A 11 -2.11 10.16 -14.24
CA LEU A 11 -2.51 10.59 -12.90
C LEU A 11 -2.51 9.38 -11.94
N GLU A 12 -2.96 8.21 -12.38
CA GLU A 12 -2.90 6.96 -11.61
C GLU A 12 -1.47 6.57 -11.26
N THR A 13 -0.59 6.59 -12.25
CA THR A 13 0.84 6.34 -12.05
C THR A 13 1.44 7.36 -11.09
N THR A 14 1.09 8.65 -11.23
CA THR A 14 1.58 9.71 -10.34
C THR A 14 1.10 9.50 -8.90
N VAL A 15 -0.17 9.16 -8.70
CA VAL A 15 -0.75 8.88 -7.37
C VAL A 15 -0.03 7.69 -6.72
N ILE A 16 0.17 6.58 -7.45
CA ILE A 16 0.91 5.41 -6.95
C ILE A 16 2.36 5.78 -6.58
N GLN A 17 3.03 6.61 -7.38
CA GLN A 17 4.38 7.10 -7.08
C GLN A 17 4.43 7.96 -5.81
N LEU A 18 3.44 8.84 -5.61
CA LEU A 18 3.34 9.66 -4.40
C LEU A 18 3.08 8.79 -3.15
N TYR A 19 2.24 7.77 -3.28
CA TYR A 19 2.04 6.75 -2.23
C TYR A 19 3.32 5.99 -1.90
N THR A 20 4.08 5.59 -2.92
CA THR A 20 5.37 4.90 -2.74
C THR A 20 6.39 5.77 -2.02
N LYS A 21 6.29 7.10 -2.18
CA LYS A 21 7.10 8.09 -1.46
C LYS A 21 6.59 8.41 -0.05
N GLY A 22 5.54 7.74 0.41
CA GLY A 22 4.99 7.90 1.76
C GLY A 22 4.13 9.14 1.94
N ILE A 23 3.68 9.77 0.85
CA ILE A 23 2.76 10.90 0.91
C ILE A 23 1.37 10.38 1.25
N THR A 24 0.70 11.00 2.20
CA THR A 24 -0.60 10.51 2.68
C THR A 24 -1.70 10.73 1.65
N THR A 25 -2.77 9.95 1.74
CA THR A 25 -3.94 10.02 0.85
C THR A 25 -4.54 11.43 0.79
N ALA A 26 -4.55 12.14 1.93
CA ALA A 26 -5.08 13.49 2.07
C ALA A 26 -4.17 14.53 1.39
N GLU A 27 -2.85 14.42 1.57
CA GLU A 27 -1.87 15.28 0.91
C GLU A 27 -1.86 15.04 -0.60
N ILE A 28 -2.00 13.79 -1.05
CA ILE A 28 -2.14 13.47 -2.47
C ILE A 28 -3.42 14.09 -3.02
N ALA A 29 -4.55 13.98 -2.32
CA ALA A 29 -5.81 14.57 -2.76
C ALA A 29 -5.72 16.10 -2.87
N GLU A 30 -5.12 16.77 -1.89
CA GLU A 30 -4.88 18.22 -1.91
C GLU A 30 -3.93 18.63 -3.05
N LEU A 31 -2.87 17.86 -3.28
CA LEU A 31 -1.91 18.11 -4.35
C LEU A 31 -2.55 17.96 -5.74
N ILE A 32 -3.34 16.91 -5.94
CA ILE A 32 -4.07 16.69 -7.20
C ILE A 32 -5.12 17.79 -7.42
N GLU A 33 -5.84 18.19 -6.38
CA GLU A 33 -6.81 19.30 -6.44
C GLU A 33 -6.13 20.63 -6.80
N LYS A 34 -4.96 20.93 -6.22
CA LYS A 34 -4.16 22.12 -6.56
C LYS A 34 -3.57 22.08 -7.97
N MET A 35 -3.12 20.91 -8.43
CA MET A 35 -2.44 20.78 -9.73
C MET A 35 -3.41 20.72 -10.92
N TYR A 36 -4.58 20.10 -10.74
CA TYR A 36 -5.52 19.82 -11.83
C TYR A 36 -6.89 20.50 -11.66
N GLY A 37 -7.11 21.22 -10.55
CA GLY A 37 -8.39 21.86 -10.24
C GLY A 37 -9.52 20.87 -9.99
N ALA A 38 -10.76 21.36 -9.89
CA ALA A 38 -11.98 20.59 -9.65
C ALA A 38 -12.32 19.53 -10.73
N HIS A 39 -11.43 19.27 -11.70
CA HIS A 39 -11.58 18.23 -12.71
C HIS A 39 -11.52 16.81 -12.14
N TYR A 40 -10.90 16.62 -10.97
CA TYR A 40 -10.83 15.33 -10.31
C TYR A 40 -11.50 15.40 -8.93
N SER A 41 -12.69 14.82 -8.84
CA SER A 41 -13.43 14.74 -7.58
C SER A 41 -12.70 13.87 -6.56
N LYS A 42 -12.97 14.07 -5.26
CA LYS A 42 -12.51 13.16 -4.18
C LYS A 42 -12.88 11.69 -4.48
N ALA A 43 -14.00 11.45 -5.15
CA ALA A 43 -14.42 10.12 -5.56
C ALA A 43 -13.48 9.51 -6.62
N THR A 44 -12.91 10.32 -7.52
CA THR A 44 -11.94 9.86 -8.52
C THR A 44 -10.63 9.45 -7.85
N VAL A 45 -10.09 10.26 -6.93
CA VAL A 45 -8.88 9.91 -6.16
C VAL A 45 -9.11 8.68 -5.27
N SER A 46 -10.29 8.56 -4.66
CA SER A 46 -10.66 7.39 -3.88
C SER A 46 -10.77 6.12 -4.74
N ASN A 47 -11.36 6.22 -5.94
CA ASN A 47 -11.39 5.11 -6.90
C ASN A 47 -9.99 4.70 -7.35
N MET A 48 -9.09 5.64 -7.58
CA MET A 48 -7.69 5.33 -7.91
C MET A 48 -6.96 4.64 -6.75
N THR A 49 -7.31 4.99 -5.50
CA THR A 49 -6.78 4.31 -4.32
C THR A 49 -7.31 2.86 -4.20
N LYS A 50 -8.46 2.53 -4.80
CA LYS A 50 -8.93 1.13 -4.88
C LYS A 50 -7.99 0.26 -5.71
N ALA A 51 -7.38 0.78 -6.76
CA ALA A 51 -6.38 0.04 -7.54
C ALA A 51 -5.17 -0.34 -6.67
N VAL A 52 -4.77 0.53 -5.74
CA VAL A 52 -3.73 0.21 -4.75
C VAL A 52 -4.19 -0.90 -3.80
N ASN A 53 -5.44 -0.87 -3.33
CA ASN A 53 -6.00 -1.96 -2.52
C ASN A 53 -6.03 -3.30 -3.28
N GLU A 54 -6.38 -3.29 -4.55
CA GLU A 54 -6.34 -4.50 -5.40
C GLU A 54 -4.91 -5.04 -5.53
N GLN A 55 -3.91 -4.16 -5.69
CA GLN A 55 -2.50 -4.56 -5.68
C GLN A 55 -2.06 -5.14 -4.34
N VAL A 56 -2.51 -4.57 -3.22
CA VAL A 56 -2.25 -5.10 -1.87
C VAL A 56 -2.86 -6.49 -1.70
N GLN A 57 -4.11 -6.69 -2.14
CA GLN A 57 -4.77 -8.00 -2.11
C GLN A 57 -4.04 -9.01 -2.98
N ALA A 58 -3.66 -8.61 -4.20
CA ALA A 58 -2.88 -9.45 -5.11
C ALA A 58 -1.52 -9.82 -4.50
N PHE A 59 -0.87 -8.90 -3.78
CA PHE A 59 0.38 -9.18 -3.05
C PHE A 59 0.16 -10.21 -1.94
N GLN A 60 -0.91 -10.09 -1.15
CA GLN A 60 -1.22 -11.03 -0.06
C GLN A 60 -1.59 -12.42 -0.57
N GLN A 61 -2.21 -12.52 -1.75
CA GLN A 61 -2.62 -13.79 -2.37
C GLN A 61 -1.59 -14.38 -3.33
N ARG A 62 -0.46 -13.70 -3.56
CA ARG A 62 0.56 -14.15 -4.52
C ARG A 62 1.14 -15.50 -4.10
N ARG A 63 1.48 -16.33 -5.08
CA ARG A 63 2.20 -17.57 -4.82
C ARG A 63 3.61 -17.26 -4.33
N LEU A 64 3.95 -17.74 -3.14
CA LEU A 64 5.30 -17.67 -2.57
C LEU A 64 6.18 -18.78 -3.17
N ALA A 65 7.50 -18.67 -2.97
CA ALA A 65 8.43 -19.71 -3.38
C ALA A 65 8.16 -21.01 -2.59
N SER A 66 8.45 -22.16 -3.21
CA SER A 66 8.22 -23.46 -2.57
C SER A 66 9.16 -23.75 -1.40
N GLN A 67 10.30 -23.06 -1.32
CA GLN A 67 11.33 -23.27 -0.32
C GLN A 67 11.97 -21.95 0.11
N TYR A 68 12.21 -21.83 1.42
CA TYR A 68 12.94 -20.74 2.04
C TYR A 68 14.03 -21.34 2.94
N ALA A 69 15.24 -20.79 2.85
CA ALA A 69 16.35 -21.17 3.71
C ALA A 69 16.15 -20.65 5.14
N ALA A 70 15.54 -19.48 5.29
CA ALA A 70 15.18 -18.88 6.57
C ALA A 70 13.96 -17.97 6.43
N ILE A 71 13.21 -17.80 7.52
CA ILE A 71 12.11 -16.84 7.62
C ILE A 71 12.34 -16.00 8.87
N PHE A 72 12.27 -14.68 8.72
CA PHE A 72 12.37 -13.70 9.79
C PHE A 72 11.00 -13.07 10.01
N LEU A 73 10.64 -12.91 11.28
CA LEU A 73 9.46 -12.17 11.71
C LEU A 73 9.94 -10.99 12.54
N ASP A 74 9.49 -9.80 12.17
CA ASP A 74 9.75 -8.57 12.91
C ASP A 74 8.43 -7.84 13.17
N ALA A 75 8.39 -7.07 14.26
CA ALA A 75 7.24 -6.27 14.65
C ALA A 75 7.69 -4.82 14.87
N THR A 76 7.25 -3.92 13.99
CA THR A 76 7.53 -2.48 14.11
C THR A 76 6.27 -1.75 14.56
N TYR A 77 6.38 -0.95 15.62
CA TYR A 77 5.28 -0.11 16.10
C TYR A 77 5.19 1.17 15.28
N LEU A 78 4.13 1.30 14.49
CA LEU A 78 3.86 2.49 13.68
C LEU A 78 2.69 3.28 14.27
N PRO A 79 2.78 4.63 14.31
CA PRO A 79 1.64 5.46 14.68
C PRO A 79 0.58 5.39 13.57
N LEU A 80 -0.54 4.74 13.85
CA LEU A 80 -1.68 4.64 12.94
C LEU A 80 -2.83 5.50 13.45
N LYS A 81 -3.51 6.18 12.51
CA LYS A 81 -4.68 7.01 12.80
C LYS A 81 -5.93 6.27 12.35
N ARG A 82 -6.72 5.77 13.31
CA ARG A 82 -8.09 5.28 13.08
C ARG A 82 -9.09 6.38 13.44
N ASP A 83 -9.31 6.58 14.73
CA ASP A 83 -10.06 7.72 15.30
C ASP A 83 -9.13 8.66 16.08
N THR A 84 -8.25 8.07 16.90
CA THR A 84 -7.12 8.72 17.55
C THR A 84 -5.82 8.11 17.04
N VAL A 85 -4.70 8.83 17.16
CA VAL A 85 -3.38 8.31 16.75
C VAL A 85 -2.87 7.39 17.85
N GLN A 86 -2.72 6.10 17.55
CA GLN A 86 -2.16 5.11 18.48
C GLN A 86 -1.04 4.33 17.79
N LYS A 87 -0.06 3.84 18.58
CA LYS A 87 0.99 2.97 18.05
C LYS A 87 0.45 1.56 17.95
N GLU A 88 0.35 1.03 16.73
CA GLU A 88 -0.05 -0.35 16.48
C GLU A 88 1.17 -1.14 15.98
N ALA A 89 1.24 -2.42 16.35
CA ALA A 89 2.29 -3.31 15.89
C ALA A 89 2.02 -3.74 14.45
N VAL A 90 2.99 -3.53 13.56
CA VAL A 90 2.98 -4.07 12.21
C VAL A 90 3.97 -5.22 12.13
N HIS A 91 3.42 -6.42 11.98
CA HIS A 91 4.20 -7.64 11.81
C HIS A 91 4.60 -7.77 10.34
N ILE A 92 5.87 -8.02 10.07
CA ILE A 92 6.43 -8.20 8.74
C ILE A 92 7.15 -9.54 8.69
N ALA A 93 6.78 -10.37 7.72
CA ALA A 93 7.45 -11.64 7.45
C ALA A 93 8.39 -11.48 6.25
N ILE A 94 9.67 -11.84 6.42
CA ILE A 94 10.70 -11.78 5.38
C ILE A 94 11.28 -13.18 5.18
N GLY A 95 11.24 -13.68 3.95
CA GLY A 95 11.82 -14.95 3.56
C GLY A 95 13.17 -14.75 2.89
N ILE A 96 14.14 -15.60 3.23
CA ILE A 96 15.40 -15.74 2.52
C ILE A 96 15.33 -17.01 1.69
N ARG A 97 15.46 -16.89 0.37
CA ARG A 97 15.50 -18.03 -0.55
C ARG A 97 16.83 -18.78 -0.47
N PRO A 98 16.90 -20.03 -0.98
CA PRO A 98 18.15 -20.80 -1.01
C PRO A 98 19.30 -20.11 -1.77
N ASP A 99 18.98 -19.22 -2.71
CA ASP A 99 19.95 -18.40 -3.45
C ASP A 99 20.43 -17.15 -2.68
N GLY A 100 19.93 -16.94 -1.45
CA GLY A 100 20.26 -15.79 -0.61
C GLY A 100 19.37 -14.55 -0.85
N THR A 101 18.45 -14.59 -1.81
CA THR A 101 17.54 -13.47 -2.10
C THR A 101 16.54 -13.28 -0.97
N LYS A 102 16.38 -12.04 -0.51
CA LYS A 102 15.38 -11.65 0.50
C LYS A 102 14.11 -11.18 -0.18
N GLU A 103 12.94 -11.62 0.30
CA GLU A 103 11.66 -11.07 -0.13
C GLU A 103 10.69 -10.91 1.05
N VAL A 104 9.84 -9.89 1.00
CA VAL A 104 8.74 -9.74 1.96
C VAL A 104 7.65 -10.73 1.60
N LEU A 105 7.32 -11.63 2.52
CA LEU A 105 6.31 -12.67 2.32
C LEU A 105 4.91 -12.12 2.57
N ASN A 106 4.74 -11.43 3.69
CA ASN A 106 3.47 -10.81 4.07
C ASN A 106 3.70 -9.75 5.16
N TYR A 107 2.68 -8.93 5.40
CA TYR A 107 2.62 -8.02 6.54
C TYR A 107 1.20 -7.98 7.11
N GLN A 108 1.09 -7.76 8.42
CA GLN A 108 -0.20 -7.64 9.09
C GLN A 108 -0.15 -6.59 10.19
N VAL A 109 -1.12 -5.68 10.17
CA VAL A 109 -1.34 -4.74 11.26
C VAL A 109 -2.14 -5.45 12.35
N ALA A 110 -1.55 -5.59 13.53
CA ALA A 110 -2.20 -6.16 14.70
C ALA A 110 -2.40 -5.04 15.74
N PRO A 111 -3.63 -4.50 15.89
CA PRO A 111 -3.91 -3.47 16.90
C PRO A 111 -3.72 -3.94 18.33
N THR A 112 -3.67 -5.25 18.57
CA THR A 112 -3.44 -5.87 19.88
C THR A 112 -2.89 -7.27 19.66
N GLU A 113 -2.00 -7.74 20.53
CA GLU A 113 -1.59 -9.14 20.57
C GLU A 113 -2.84 -10.01 20.75
N SER A 114 -3.34 -10.61 19.67
CA SER A 114 -4.41 -11.58 19.75
C SER A 114 -3.75 -12.93 20.00
N THR A 115 -3.92 -13.46 21.22
CA THR A 115 -3.61 -14.85 21.54
C THR A 115 -4.41 -15.73 20.59
N GLY A 116 -3.70 -16.42 19.69
CA GLY A 116 -4.29 -17.18 18.60
C GLY A 116 -5.27 -18.27 19.03
N ILE A 117 -6.10 -18.69 18.07
CA ILE A 117 -6.76 -19.99 18.04
C ILE A 117 -6.40 -20.69 16.73
#